data_AF-A0A2D5E4U9-F1
#
_entry.id   AF-A0A2D5E4U9-F1
#
_cell.length_a   1.000
_cell.length_b   1.000
_cell.length_c   1.000
_cell.angle_alpha   90.00
_cell.angle_beta   90.00
_cell.angle_gamma   90.00
#
_symmetry.space_group_name_H-M   'P 1'
#
loop_
_entity.id
_entity.type
_entity.pdbx_description
1 polymer ?
#
loop_
_entity_poly.entity_id
_entity_poly.type
_entity_poly.pdbx_seq_one_letter_code
_entity_poly.pdbx_strand_id
1 'polypeptide(L)'
;MSNNSNSSPALTDCTFTDNSAALGGGMYNSTSSPTLTDCVACENSPDQISGSFTDIDSCISESCLDCDFGNQCIGDLNDDDAVDAADLGILLIAMGSSDPRADFNEDGEVSGADLGLLLNAWGPCD
;
A
#
# COMPACT_ATOMS: atom_id res chain seq x y z
N MET A 1 2.27 18.75 -4.67
CA MET A 1 3.48 19.41 -4.13
C MET A 1 4.44 19.76 -5.26
N SER A 2 5.23 20.84 -5.17
CA SER A 2 6.27 21.14 -6.17
C SER A 2 7.65 21.37 -5.55
N ASN A 3 8.65 20.61 -6.01
CA ASN A 3 10.04 20.70 -5.59
C ASN A 3 10.89 21.29 -6.71
N ASN A 4 11.63 22.36 -6.41
CA ASN A 4 12.47 23.08 -7.37
C ASN A 4 13.84 23.42 -6.74
N SER A 5 14.82 23.75 -7.59
CA SER A 5 16.12 24.32 -7.20
C SER A 5 17.11 23.35 -6.56
N ASN A 6 17.25 22.12 -7.08
CA ASN A 6 18.19 21.12 -6.56
C ASN A 6 17.92 20.77 -5.09
N SER A 7 16.65 20.68 -4.71
CA SER A 7 16.25 20.26 -3.37
C SER A 7 16.17 18.73 -3.27
N SER A 8 16.38 18.21 -2.06
CA SER A 8 16.23 16.80 -1.72
C SER A 8 15.47 16.66 -0.40
N PRO A 9 14.19 17.08 -0.33
CA PRO A 9 13.43 16.97 0.90
C PRO A 9 13.14 15.49 1.20
N ALA A 10 13.16 15.14 2.48
CA ALA A 10 12.72 13.83 2.97
C ALA A 10 11.27 13.96 3.46
N LEU A 11 10.41 13.10 2.96
CA LEU A 11 8.99 13.02 3.27
C LEU A 11 8.75 11.65 3.92
N THR A 12 8.11 11.65 5.08
CA THR A 12 7.80 10.44 5.84
C THR A 12 6.33 10.49 6.23
N ASP A 13 5.61 9.37 6.12
CA ASP A 13 4.19 9.26 6.51
C ASP A 13 3.30 10.32 5.84
N CYS A 14 3.57 10.62 4.56
CA CYS A 14 2.86 11.67 3.83
C CYS A 14 1.85 11.06 2.84
N THR A 15 0.64 11.61 2.81
CA THR A 15 -0.43 11.18 1.91
C THR A 15 -0.77 12.27 0.89
N PHE A 16 -0.70 11.95 -0.40
CA PHE A 16 -1.07 12.78 -1.54
C PHE A 16 -2.21 12.09 -2.29
N THR A 17 -3.46 12.50 -2.06
CA THR A 17 -4.63 11.92 -2.76
C THR A 17 -5.48 12.96 -3.48
N ASP A 18 -6.09 12.56 -4.58
CA ASP A 18 -7.09 13.35 -5.33
C ASP A 18 -6.59 14.76 -5.71
N ASN A 19 -5.29 14.89 -6.03
CA ASN A 19 -4.71 16.16 -6.47
C ASN A 19 -4.64 16.24 -7.99
N SER A 20 -4.97 17.41 -8.53
CA SER A 20 -4.87 17.69 -9.97
C SER A 20 -3.90 18.85 -10.24
N ALA A 21 -2.96 18.65 -11.18
CA ALA A 21 -2.00 19.65 -11.60
C ALA A 21 -1.74 19.58 -13.11
N ALA A 22 -0.92 20.48 -13.65
CA ALA A 22 -0.50 20.40 -15.05
C ALA A 22 0.51 19.26 -15.31
N LEU A 23 1.32 18.93 -14.29
CA LEU A 23 2.32 17.86 -14.25
C LEU A 23 2.42 17.39 -12.80
N GLY A 24 2.50 16.07 -12.56
CA GLY A 24 2.67 15.51 -11.22
C GLY A 24 1.58 15.96 -10.25
N GLY A 25 0.38 15.43 -10.44
CA GLY A 25 -0.81 15.75 -9.64
C GLY A 25 -0.53 15.70 -8.14
N GLY A 26 0.08 14.61 -7.66
CA GLY A 26 0.51 14.49 -6.27
C GLY A 26 1.80 15.27 -6.01
N MET A 27 2.83 15.04 -6.83
CA MET A 27 4.12 15.72 -6.69
C MET A 27 4.84 15.98 -8.03
N TYR A 28 5.41 17.17 -8.18
CA TYR A 28 6.26 17.54 -9.31
C TYR A 28 7.68 17.90 -8.84
N ASN A 29 8.68 17.21 -9.37
CA ASN A 29 10.09 17.34 -9.02
C ASN A 29 10.90 17.88 -10.20
N SER A 30 11.13 19.20 -10.21
CA SER A 30 11.97 19.86 -11.20
C SER A 30 13.41 19.94 -10.70
N THR A 31 14.31 19.21 -11.37
CA THR A 31 15.75 19.13 -11.03
C THR A 31 15.98 18.90 -9.53
N SER A 32 15.14 18.11 -8.90
CA SER A 32 15.12 17.83 -7.46
C SER A 32 14.92 16.32 -7.25
N SER A 33 15.35 15.79 -6.11
CA SER A 33 15.31 14.35 -5.81
C SER A 33 14.82 14.11 -4.37
N PRO A 34 13.53 14.30 -4.08
CA PRO A 34 12.98 13.97 -2.77
C PRO A 34 13.13 12.48 -2.46
N THR A 35 13.18 12.17 -1.18
CA THR A 35 13.05 10.80 -0.66
C THR A 35 11.68 10.67 0.00
N LEU A 36 10.93 9.66 -0.39
CA LEU A 36 9.65 9.30 0.20
C LEU A 36 9.86 8.05 1.05
N THR A 37 9.31 8.06 2.26
CA THR A 37 9.31 6.93 3.20
C THR A 37 7.91 6.75 3.73
N ASP A 38 7.33 5.55 3.63
CA ASP A 38 5.99 5.25 4.15
C ASP A 38 4.92 6.25 3.66
N CYS A 39 5.05 6.72 2.42
CA CYS A 39 4.14 7.69 1.84
C CYS A 39 3.07 7.02 0.99
N VAL A 40 1.97 7.73 0.73
CA VAL A 40 0.94 7.33 -0.23
C VAL A 40 0.77 8.42 -1.26
N ALA A 41 0.83 8.09 -2.54
CA ALA A 41 0.41 8.96 -3.64
C ALA A 41 -0.56 8.20 -4.54
N CYS A 42 -1.84 8.57 -4.46
CA CYS A 42 -2.90 7.89 -5.19
C CYS A 42 -4.00 8.80 -5.71
N GLU A 43 -4.74 8.38 -6.74
CA GLU A 43 -5.83 9.16 -7.34
C GLU A 43 -5.45 10.57 -7.81
N ASN A 44 -4.16 10.84 -8.07
CA ASN A 44 -3.73 12.14 -8.58
C ASN A 44 -3.68 12.17 -10.11
N SER A 45 -3.84 13.36 -10.70
CA SER A 45 -3.88 13.57 -12.15
C SER A 45 -2.99 14.76 -12.58
N PRO A 46 -2.23 14.67 -13.69
CA PRO A 46 -2.18 13.57 -14.65
C PRO A 46 -1.34 12.37 -14.20
N ASP A 47 -0.41 12.56 -13.25
CA ASP A 47 0.47 11.52 -12.72
C ASP A 47 0.48 11.59 -11.19
N GLN A 48 0.73 10.48 -10.49
CA GLN A 48 0.96 10.48 -9.04
C GLN A 48 2.16 11.36 -8.67
N ILE A 49 3.30 11.07 -9.29
CA ILE A 49 4.55 11.82 -9.13
C ILE A 49 5.20 11.98 -10.51
N SER A 50 5.66 13.20 -10.79
CA SER A 50 6.39 13.53 -12.02
C SER A 50 7.77 14.09 -11.68
N GLY A 51 8.80 13.61 -12.38
CA GLY A 51 10.21 13.91 -12.08
C GLY A 51 10.87 12.86 -11.19
N SER A 52 12.15 13.05 -10.86
CA SER A 52 12.94 12.07 -10.07
C SER A 52 12.56 12.07 -8.59
N PHE A 53 12.55 10.90 -7.98
CA PHE A 53 12.41 10.70 -6.53
C PHE A 53 13.10 9.39 -6.11
N THR A 54 13.33 9.23 -4.81
CA THR A 54 13.72 7.95 -4.20
C THR A 54 12.54 7.46 -3.39
N ASP A 55 12.18 6.20 -3.59
CA ASP A 55 11.11 5.53 -2.88
C ASP A 55 11.71 4.55 -1.85
N ILE A 56 11.15 4.59 -0.64
CA ILE A 56 11.42 3.67 0.46
C ILE A 56 10.03 3.33 1.00
N ASP A 57 9.49 2.18 0.60
CA ASP A 57 8.25 1.66 1.21
C ASP A 57 7.03 2.61 1.08
N SER A 58 6.94 3.38 0.00
CA SER A 58 5.77 4.22 -0.29
C SER A 58 4.86 3.56 -1.32
N CYS A 59 3.55 3.74 -1.20
CA CYS A 59 2.61 3.33 -2.23
C CYS A 59 2.33 4.46 -3.24
N ILE A 60 2.68 4.23 -4.50
CA ILE A 60 2.46 5.18 -5.61
C ILE A 60 1.58 4.49 -6.66
N SER A 61 0.26 4.56 -6.52
CA SER A 61 -0.72 3.89 -7.41
C SER A 61 -1.77 4.84 -7.98
N GLU A 62 -2.48 4.45 -9.03
CA GLU A 62 -3.62 5.23 -9.55
C GLU A 62 -4.83 5.16 -8.64
N SER A 63 -5.05 4.06 -7.92
CA SER A 63 -6.12 3.93 -6.92
C SER A 63 -5.57 3.93 -5.51
N CYS A 64 -6.25 4.63 -4.61
CA CYS A 64 -5.92 4.57 -3.19
C CYS A 64 -6.27 3.22 -2.56
N LEU A 65 -7.10 2.41 -3.22
CA LEU A 65 -7.41 1.05 -2.78
C LEU A 65 -6.20 0.11 -2.93
N ASP A 66 -5.26 0.42 -3.84
CA ASP A 66 -4.00 -0.32 -3.99
C ASP A 66 -2.94 0.14 -2.98
N CYS A 67 -3.21 1.26 -2.30
CA CYS A 67 -2.35 1.90 -1.30
C CYS A 67 -2.90 1.80 0.12
N ASP A 68 -3.90 0.94 0.32
CA ASP A 68 -4.18 0.49 1.67
C ASP A 68 -2.93 -0.28 2.11
N PHE A 69 -2.24 0.20 3.15
CA PHE A 69 -1.12 -0.46 3.82
C PHE A 69 -1.60 -1.76 4.53
N GLY A 70 -2.39 -2.56 3.81
CA GLY A 70 -3.20 -3.67 4.29
C GLY A 70 -3.98 -4.41 3.20
N ASN A 71 -3.75 -4.17 1.89
CA ASN A 71 -4.35 -5.02 0.87
C ASN A 71 -3.55 -5.07 -0.44
N GLN A 72 -2.34 -5.62 -0.39
CA GLN A 72 -1.89 -6.45 -1.52
C GLN A 72 -2.12 -7.89 -1.07
N CYS A 73 -3.16 -8.51 -1.63
CA CYS A 73 -3.73 -9.78 -1.21
C CYS A 73 -4.50 -9.80 0.11
N ILE A 74 -5.72 -10.32 0.05
CA ILE A 74 -6.61 -10.61 1.18
C ILE A 74 -6.04 -11.66 2.16
N GLY A 75 -4.77 -12.03 2.06
CA GLY A 75 -4.16 -13.10 2.85
C GLY A 75 -2.71 -12.85 3.22
N ASP A 76 -2.11 -11.73 2.83
CA ASP A 76 -0.76 -11.34 3.25
C ASP A 76 -0.89 -10.64 4.60
N LEU A 77 -0.63 -11.37 5.68
CA LEU A 77 -0.81 -10.94 7.06
C LEU A 77 0.49 -10.44 7.69
N ASN A 78 1.64 -10.76 7.09
CA ASN A 78 2.95 -10.27 7.51
C ASN A 78 3.54 -9.18 6.61
N ASP A 79 2.79 -8.76 5.57
CA ASP A 79 3.10 -7.70 4.63
C ASP A 79 4.43 -7.99 3.89
N ASP A 80 4.60 -9.23 3.38
CA ASP A 80 5.82 -9.68 2.67
C ASP A 80 5.68 -9.90 1.15
N ASP A 81 4.60 -9.38 0.56
CA ASP A 81 4.20 -9.45 -0.84
C ASP A 81 3.86 -10.89 -1.32
N ALA A 82 3.56 -11.79 -0.39
CA ALA A 82 3.15 -13.15 -0.68
C ALA A 82 2.12 -13.67 0.32
N VAL A 83 1.20 -14.52 -0.17
CA VAL A 83 0.34 -15.34 0.68
C VAL A 83 0.94 -16.73 0.76
N ASP A 84 1.60 -17.04 1.88
CA ASP A 84 2.28 -18.30 2.10
C ASP A 84 2.08 -18.92 3.51
N ALA A 85 3.01 -19.80 3.90
CA ALA A 85 2.94 -20.51 5.18
C ALA A 85 3.13 -19.58 6.39
N ALA A 86 3.79 -18.42 6.22
CA ALA A 86 3.89 -17.40 7.25
C ALA A 86 2.50 -16.85 7.59
N ASP A 87 1.71 -16.50 6.58
CA ASP A 87 0.37 -15.97 6.74
C ASP A 87 -0.60 -17.00 7.28
N LEU A 88 -0.52 -18.23 6.77
CA LEU A 88 -1.28 -19.34 7.34
C LEU A 88 -0.98 -19.50 8.83
N GLY A 89 0.28 -19.36 9.24
CA GLY A 89 0.68 -19.41 10.64
C GLY A 89 0.01 -18.31 11.46
N ILE A 90 -0.06 -17.09 10.94
CA ILE A 90 -0.70 -15.94 11.58
C ILE A 90 -2.22 -16.15 11.68
N LEU A 91 -2.86 -16.58 10.59
CA LEU A 91 -4.29 -16.87 10.54
C LEU A 91 -4.69 -17.94 11.57
N LEU A 92 -3.89 -19.01 11.68
CA LEU A 92 -4.14 -20.09 12.65
C LEU A 92 -4.04 -19.63 14.10
N ILE A 93 -3.22 -18.62 14.40
CA ILE A 93 -3.15 -18.00 15.74
C ILE A 93 -4.38 -17.11 15.99
N ALA A 94 -4.93 -16.49 14.94
CA ALA A 94 -6.09 -15.62 15.00
C ALA A 94 -7.44 -16.36 15.03
N MET A 95 -7.48 -17.68 14.79
CA MET A 95 -8.73 -18.45 14.75
C MET A 95 -9.58 -18.31 16.02
N GLY A 96 -10.88 -18.03 15.84
CA GLY A 96 -11.84 -17.76 16.92
C GLY A 96 -11.71 -16.37 17.54
N SER A 97 -10.99 -15.46 16.89
CA SER A 97 -10.98 -14.03 17.21
C SER A 97 -11.87 -13.24 16.25
N SER A 98 -12.04 -11.95 16.51
CA SER A 98 -12.68 -10.98 15.62
C SER A 98 -11.65 -10.01 15.02
N ASP A 99 -10.44 -10.49 14.73
CA ASP A 99 -9.37 -9.66 14.17
C ASP A 99 -9.73 -9.27 12.72
N PRO A 100 -9.96 -7.97 12.43
CA PRO A 100 -10.38 -7.52 11.11
C PRO A 100 -9.30 -7.72 10.04
N ARG A 101 -8.02 -7.93 10.41
CA ARG A 101 -6.97 -8.24 9.43
C ARG A 101 -7.07 -9.69 8.93
N ALA A 102 -7.68 -10.59 9.70
CA ALA A 102 -7.75 -12.02 9.43
C ALA A 102 -9.18 -12.52 9.13
N ASP A 103 -10.18 -11.66 9.28
CA ASP A 103 -11.59 -11.88 8.93
C ASP A 103 -11.83 -11.40 7.48
N PHE A 104 -11.53 -12.28 6.53
CA PHE A 104 -11.48 -11.98 5.12
C PHE A 104 -12.87 -11.95 4.46
N ASN A 105 -13.86 -12.61 5.07
CA ASN A 105 -15.25 -12.57 4.59
C ASN A 105 -16.13 -11.54 5.34
N GLU A 106 -15.54 -10.82 6.30
CA GLU A 106 -16.17 -9.80 7.14
C GLU A 106 -17.41 -10.31 7.90
N ASP A 107 -17.41 -11.59 8.30
CA ASP A 107 -18.54 -12.19 9.02
C ASP A 107 -18.45 -12.01 10.55
N GLY A 108 -17.34 -11.45 11.03
CA GLY A 108 -17.08 -11.09 12.41
C GLY A 108 -16.27 -12.13 13.19
N GLU A 109 -15.90 -13.26 12.60
CA GLU A 109 -15.15 -14.34 13.24
C GLU A 109 -14.10 -14.96 12.30
N VAL A 110 -12.84 -14.99 12.73
CA VAL A 110 -11.76 -15.69 12.00
C VAL A 110 -11.97 -17.21 12.11
N SER A 111 -12.40 -17.82 11.02
CA SER A 111 -12.88 -19.19 10.99
C SER A 111 -12.31 -20.02 9.85
N GLY A 112 -12.87 -21.22 9.64
CA GLY A 112 -12.53 -22.03 8.48
C GLY A 112 -12.93 -21.40 7.14
N ALA A 113 -13.83 -20.40 7.14
CA ALA A 113 -14.18 -19.64 5.95
C ALA A 113 -12.99 -18.80 5.49
N ASP A 114 -12.33 -18.10 6.42
CA ASP A 114 -11.16 -17.26 6.17
C ASP A 114 -9.95 -18.08 5.77
N LEU A 115 -9.76 -19.25 6.40
CA LEU A 115 -8.76 -20.22 5.94
C LEU A 115 -8.99 -20.64 4.48
N GLY A 116 -10.24 -20.84 4.09
CA GLY A 116 -10.58 -21.13 2.71
C GLY A 116 -10.23 -20.00 1.75
N LEU A 117 -10.39 -18.75 2.18
CA LEU A 117 -10.04 -17.56 1.40
C LEU A 117 -8.51 -17.38 1.29
N LEU A 118 -7.77 -17.54 2.40
CA LEU A 118 -6.30 -17.49 2.39
C LEU A 118 -5.71 -18.54 1.43
N LEU A 119 -6.20 -19.78 1.50
CA LEU A 119 -5.73 -20.85 0.62
C LEU A 119 -6.08 -20.62 -0.86
N ASN A 120 -7.12 -19.83 -1.14
CA ASN A 120 -7.47 -19.44 -2.51
C ASN A 120 -6.53 -18.34 -3.04
N ALA A 121 -6.06 -17.46 -2.15
CA ALA A 121 -5.12 -16.39 -2.47
C ALA A 121 -3.64 -16.83 -2.49
N TRP A 122 -3.34 -18.12 -2.28
CA TRP A 122 -1.97 -18.63 -2.12
C TRP A 122 -1.05 -18.33 -3.31
N GLY A 123 0.05 -17.63 -3.05
CA GLY A 123 1.00 -17.22 -4.09
C GLY A 123 1.49 -15.78 -3.90
N PRO A 124 2.34 -15.28 -4.82
CA PRO A 124 2.77 -13.89 -4.80
C PRO A 124 1.59 -12.94 -5.05
N CYS A 125 1.68 -11.74 -4.49
CA CYS A 125 0.78 -10.63 -4.76
C CYS A 125 1.20 -9.92 -6.06
N ASP A 126 0.31 -9.90 -7.06
CA ASP A 126 0.50 -9.24 -8.37
C ASP A 126 -0.41 -8.01 -8.51
#